data_AF-A0A7U3UZF9-F1
#
_entry.id   AF-A0A7U3UZF9-F1
#
_cell.length_a   1.000
_cell.length_b   1.000
_cell.length_c   1.000
_cell.angle_alpha   90.00
_cell.angle_beta   90.00
_cell.angle_gamma   90.00
#
_symmetry.space_group_name_H-M   'P 1'
#
loop_
_entity.id
_entity.type
_entity.pdbx_description
1 polymer ?
#
loop_
_entity_poly.entity_id
_entity_poly.type
_entity_poly.pdbx_seq_one_letter_code
_entity_poly.pdbx_strand_id
1 'polypeptide(L)'
;MVITDAIHQAVLLVPAAAWTPAIEPDGDVRDGAWVAELAGDVLKGWPKGLRLIVRKERPHPGTQLRITDADGMRITCFATNTIDVPIA
;
A
#
# COMPACT_ATOMS: atom_id res chain seq x y z
N MET A 1 9.72 -5.14 7.46
CA MET A 1 10.18 -4.98 6.07
C MET A 1 10.62 -3.54 5.88
N VAL A 2 11.73 -3.30 5.18
CA VAL A 2 12.17 -1.94 4.84
C VAL A 2 11.53 -1.57 3.50
N ILE A 3 10.90 -0.39 3.42
CA ILE A 3 10.45 0.16 2.14
C ILE A 3 11.69 0.71 1.45
N THR A 4 12.08 0.09 0.35
CA THR A 4 13.20 0.55 -0.48
C THR A 4 12.76 1.67 -1.40
N ASP A 5 13.73 2.41 -1.95
CA ASP A 5 13.45 3.43 -2.97
C ASP A 5 12.67 2.85 -4.16
N ALA A 6 12.98 1.63 -4.59
CA ALA A 6 12.25 0.97 -5.68
C ALA A 6 10.76 0.75 -5.35
N ILE A 7 10.46 0.31 -4.12
CA ILE A 7 9.06 0.17 -3.67
C ILE A 7 8.41 1.54 -3.57
N HIS A 8 9.10 2.52 -3.01
CA HIS A 8 8.57 3.88 -2.87
C HIS A 8 8.23 4.49 -4.23
N GLN A 9 9.12 4.39 -5.22
CA GLN A 9 8.86 4.84 -6.59
C GLN A 9 7.69 4.10 -7.25
N ALA A 10 7.57 2.78 -7.03
CA ALA A 10 6.43 2.03 -7.54
C ALA A 10 5.10 2.51 -6.95
N VAL A 11 5.07 2.85 -5.65
CA VAL A 11 3.88 3.39 -4.98
C VAL A 11 3.45 4.73 -5.59
N LEU A 12 4.40 5.60 -5.96
CA LEU A 12 4.10 6.90 -6.58
C LEU A 12 3.47 6.77 -7.98
N LEU A 13 3.65 5.64 -8.65
CA LEU A 13 3.09 5.36 -9.97
C LEU A 13 1.70 4.70 -9.92
N VAL A 14 1.20 4.35 -8.73
CA VAL A 14 -0.12 3.70 -8.60
C VAL A 14 -1.21 4.72 -8.96
N PRO A 15 -2.02 4.45 -10.00
CA PRO A 15 -3.07 5.38 -10.41
C PRO A 15 -4.15 5.47 -9.32
N ALA A 16 -4.79 6.64 -9.21
CA ALA A 16 -5.84 6.88 -8.22
C ALA A 16 -6.94 5.79 -8.22
N ALA A 17 -7.31 5.30 -9.41
CA ALA A 17 -8.34 4.27 -9.59
C ALA A 17 -7.96 2.87 -9.08
N ALA A 18 -6.68 2.59 -8.85
CA ALA A 18 -6.21 1.32 -8.29
C ALA A 18 -6.20 1.31 -6.74
N TRP A 19 -6.46 2.46 -6.10
CA TRP A 19 -6.59 2.56 -4.66
C TRP A 19 -8.01 2.23 -4.23
N THR A 20 -8.14 1.18 -3.41
CA THR A 20 -9.41 0.76 -2.83
C THR A 20 -9.54 1.32 -1.42
N PRO A 21 -10.69 1.90 -1.03
CA PRO A 21 -10.89 2.35 0.34
C PRO A 21 -10.71 1.19 1.32
N ALA A 22 -10.02 1.45 2.43
CA ALA A 22 -9.97 0.47 3.52
C ALA A 22 -11.36 0.36 4.16
N ILE A 23 -11.67 -0.82 4.69
CA ILE A 23 -12.92 -1.09 5.41
C ILE A 23 -12.65 -1.24 6.91
N GLU A 24 -13.56 -0.74 7.73
CA GLU A 24 -13.61 -1.00 9.17
C GLU A 24 -14.20 -2.40 9.44
N PRO A 25 -14.03 -2.94 10.67
CA PRO A 25 -14.52 -4.29 10.99
C PRO A 25 -16.04 -4.49 10.87
N ASP A 26 -16.82 -3.42 10.94
CA ASP A 26 -18.27 -3.40 10.73
C ASP A 26 -18.68 -3.35 9.25
N GLY A 27 -17.71 -3.19 8.34
CA GLY A 27 -17.91 -3.15 6.89
C GLY A 27 -18.00 -1.73 6.31
N ASP A 28 -17.96 -0.68 7.14
CA ASP A 28 -18.00 0.70 6.66
C ASP A 28 -16.66 1.12 6.04
N VAL A 29 -16.71 2.09 5.13
CA VAL A 29 -15.49 2.66 4.55
C VAL A 29 -14.77 3.50 5.59
N ARG A 30 -13.47 3.22 5.79
CA ARG A 30 -12.58 4.00 6.63
C ARG A 30 -12.16 5.29 5.93
N ASP A 31 -12.56 6.44 6.47
CA ASP A 31 -12.07 7.73 5.97
C ASP A 31 -10.55 7.83 6.09
N GLY A 32 -9.93 8.39 5.05
CA GLY A 32 -8.51 8.69 5.06
C GLY A 32 -7.59 7.47 4.95
N ALA A 33 -8.09 6.28 4.60
CA ALA A 33 -7.26 5.08 4.42
C ALA A 33 -7.60 4.31 3.15
N TRP A 34 -6.56 3.92 2.40
CA TRP A 34 -6.69 3.16 1.16
C TRP A 34 -5.64 2.07 1.07
N VAL A 35 -5.94 1.05 0.28
CA VAL A 35 -5.06 -0.08 -0.01
C VAL A 35 -4.93 -0.27 -1.51
N ALA A 36 -3.74 -0.68 -1.93
CA ALA A 36 -3.45 -1.09 -3.29
C ALA A 36 -2.54 -2.32 -3.24
N GLU A 37 -2.52 -3.09 -4.32
CA GLU A 37 -1.66 -4.23 -4.46
C GLU A 37 -0.60 -3.97 -5.54
N LEU A 38 0.66 -4.21 -5.19
CA LEU A 38 1.77 -4.20 -6.13
C LEU A 38 2.18 -5.64 -6.44
N ALA A 39 2.39 -5.88 -7.73
CA ALA A 39 2.89 -7.15 -8.28
C ALA A 39 3.91 -6.87 -9.41
N GLY A 40 4.46 -7.94 -9.99
CA GLY A 40 5.34 -7.84 -11.15
C GLY A 40 6.77 -7.42 -10.80
N ASP A 41 7.35 -6.54 -11.62
CA ASP A 41 8.79 -6.26 -11.63
C ASP A 41 9.33 -5.67 -10.31
N VAL A 42 8.50 -4.94 -9.55
CA VAL A 42 8.91 -4.41 -8.23
C VAL A 42 9.21 -5.53 -7.23
N LEU A 43 8.69 -6.73 -7.45
CA LEU A 43 8.93 -7.93 -6.63
C LEU A 43 9.96 -8.87 -7.25
N LYS A 44 10.71 -8.42 -8.27
CA LYS A 44 11.75 -9.24 -8.91
C LYS A 44 12.78 -9.69 -7.88
N GLY A 45 13.02 -11.00 -7.83
CA GLY A 45 13.94 -11.62 -6.87
C GLY A 45 13.29 -12.05 -5.54
N TRP A 46 12.00 -11.76 -5.33
CA TRP A 46 11.25 -12.27 -4.20
C TRP A 46 10.76 -13.70 -4.49
N PRO A 47 10.47 -14.51 -3.44
CA PRO A 47 9.81 -15.80 -3.60
C PRO A 47 8.58 -15.73 -4.52
N LYS A 48 8.44 -16.73 -5.40
CA LYS A 48 7.30 -16.82 -6.33
C LYS A 48 5.98 -16.84 -5.55
N GLY A 49 4.99 -16.10 -6.08
CA GLY A 49 3.66 -16.02 -5.49
C GLY A 49 3.53 -14.98 -4.37
N LEU A 50 4.59 -14.24 -4.03
CA LEU A 50 4.46 -13.09 -3.14
C LEU A 50 3.75 -11.92 -3.83
N ARG A 51 2.95 -11.24 -3.03
CA ARG A 51 2.20 -10.03 -3.32
C ARG A 51 2.57 -9.00 -2.28
N LEU A 52 2.60 -7.73 -2.68
CA LEU A 52 2.89 -6.63 -1.78
C LEU A 52 1.66 -5.76 -1.64
N ILE A 53 1.07 -5.78 -0.46
CA ILE A 53 -0.06 -4.90 -0.14
C ILE A 53 0.50 -3.60 0.41
N VAL A 54 0.07 -2.51 -0.20
CA VAL A 54 0.43 -1.14 0.16
C VAL A 54 -0.78 -0.49 0.79
N ARG A 55 -0.61 0.13 1.94
CA ARG A 55 -1.62 0.93 2.61
C ARG A 55 -1.15 2.37 2.72
N LYS A 56 -2.00 3.30 2.29
CA LYS A 56 -1.81 4.73 2.52
C LYS A 56 -2.85 5.27 3.49
N GLU A 57 -2.41 6.12 4.41
CA GLU A 57 -3.26 6.67 5.46
C GLU A 57 -2.98 8.14 5.71
N ARG A 58 -4.04 8.91 5.99
CA ARG A 58 -3.94 10.32 6.35
C ARG A 58 -3.19 10.41 7.69
N PRO A 59 -2.05 11.13 7.76
CA PRO A 59 -1.35 11.30 9.02
C PRO A 59 -2.20 12.06 10.04
N HIS A 60 -2.00 11.74 11.32
CA HIS A 60 -2.53 12.57 12.38
C HIS A 60 -1.75 13.89 12.47
N PRO A 61 -2.39 14.99 12.85
CA PRO A 61 -1.71 16.27 13.08
C PRO A 61 -0.49 16.10 14.00
N GLY A 62 0.64 16.68 13.60
CA GLY A 62 1.90 16.61 14.36
C GLY A 62 2.71 15.33 14.19
N THR A 63 2.26 14.38 13.35
CA THR A 63 3.03 13.16 13.08
C THR A 63 4.24 13.46 12.20
N GLN A 64 5.45 13.18 12.69
CA GLN A 64 6.64 13.18 11.84
C GLN A 64 6.70 11.88 11.03
N LEU A 65 6.57 11.99 9.71
CA LEU A 65 6.64 10.85 8.80
C LEU A 65 8.03 10.72 8.18
N ARG A 66 8.46 9.48 7.93
CA ARG A 66 9.70 9.16 7.20
C ARG A 66 9.47 8.71 5.77
N ILE A 67 8.27 8.20 5.46
CA ILE A 67 7.92 7.64 4.14
C ILE A 67 6.50 8.09 3.82
N THR A 68 6.35 8.87 2.76
CA THR A 68 5.08 9.45 2.31
C THR A 68 4.87 9.22 0.81
N ASP A 69 3.62 9.14 0.35
CA ASP A 69 3.35 9.29 -1.08
C ASP A 69 3.43 10.75 -1.54
N ALA A 70 3.10 10.99 -2.81
CA ALA A 70 3.06 12.31 -3.43
C ALA A 70 2.09 13.28 -2.73
N ASP A 71 1.05 12.77 -2.07
CA ASP A 71 0.02 13.54 -1.39
C ASP A 71 0.34 13.76 0.10
N GLY A 72 1.51 13.30 0.58
CA GLY A 72 1.91 13.39 1.99
C GLY A 72 1.26 12.33 2.89
N MET A 73 0.66 11.29 2.31
CA MET A 73 0.03 10.19 3.04
C MET A 73 1.08 9.26 3.60
N ARG A 74 0.89 8.76 4.82
CA ARG A 74 1.77 7.74 5.40
C ARG A 74 1.65 6.44 4.61
N ILE A 75 2.78 5.88 4.19
CA ILE A 75 2.83 4.58 3.51
C ILE A 75 3.31 3.48 4.45
N THR A 76 2.59 2.37 4.42
CA THR A 76 3.00 1.09 5.03
C THR A 76 2.80 -0.03 4.02
N CYS A 77 3.66 -1.05 4.08
CA CYS A 77 3.57 -2.19 3.17
C CYS A 77 3.72 -3.51 3.93
N PHE A 78 3.01 -4.55 3.49
CA PHE A 78 3.19 -5.91 3.98
C PHE A 78 3.20 -6.91 2.83
N ALA A 79 4.07 -7.91 2.93
CA ALA A 79 4.18 -8.98 1.95
C ALA A 79 3.32 -10.17 2.37
N THR A 80 2.62 -10.78 1.41
CA THR A 80 1.84 -12.00 1.65
C THR A 80 1.90 -12.93 0.43
N ASN A 81 1.73 -14.23 0.66
CA ASN A 81 1.54 -15.24 -0.38
C ASN A 81 0.15 -15.89 -0.30
N THR A 82 -0.79 -15.25 0.41
CA THR A 82 -2.18 -15.72 0.47
C THR A 82 -2.77 -15.75 -0.94
N ILE A 83 -3.39 -16.88 -1.28
CA ILE A 83 -3.98 -17.19 -2.59
C ILE A 83 -5.37 -16.57 -2.81
N ASP A 84 -5.83 -15.72 -1.90
CA ASP A 84 -7.12 -15.03 -2.01
C ASP A 84 -7.16 -14.01 -3.16
N VAL A 85 -8.37 -13.58 -3.51
CA VAL A 85 -8.66 -12.61 -4.59
C VAL A 85 -7.81 -11.34 -4.42
N PRO A 86 -7.35 -10.70 -5.52
CA PRO A 86 -6.88 -9.32 -5.51
C PRO A 86 -7.78 -8.40 -4.69
N ILE A 87 -7.18 -7.40 -4.03
CA ILE A 87 -7.93 -6.44 -3.20
C ILE A 87 -8.91 -5.58 -4.05
N ALA A 88 -8.79 -5.64 -5.39
CA ALA A 88 -9.75 -5.14 -6.37
C ALA A 88 -9.71 -5.96 -7.67
#